data_AF-A0A2D7IFC4-F1
#
_entry.id   AF-A0A2D7IFC4-F1
#
_cell.length_a   1.000
_cell.length_b   1.000
_cell.length_c   1.000
_cell.angle_alpha   90.00
_cell.angle_beta   90.00
_cell.angle_gamma   90.00
#
_symmetry.space_group_name_H-M   'P 1'
#
loop_
_entity.id
_entity.type
_entity.pdbx_description
1 polymer ?
#
loop_
_entity_poly.entity_id
_entity_poly.type
_entity_poly.pdbx_seq_one_letter_code
_entity_poly.pdbx_strand_id
1 'polypeptide(L)'
;MGSGLKKKSNYKGLNTDFTPSKEQMEWSKYCIRNNIRISPAPTQQGLYPEEWRIEIRIGPYKRGEKPYLSPNVYTADNIWEELYNMKKYYYDKRTR
;
A
#
# COMPACT_ATOMS: atom_id res chain seq x y z
N MET A 1 -9.91 25.84 -23.04
CA MET A 1 -8.92 26.13 -21.98
C MET A 1 -8.19 24.83 -21.64
N GLY A 2 -7.07 24.55 -22.31
CA GLY A 2 -6.27 23.36 -22.04
C GLY A 2 -5.37 23.61 -20.85
N SER A 3 -5.82 23.24 -19.64
CA SER A 3 -4.95 23.20 -18.47
C SER A 3 -4.08 21.94 -18.57
N GLY A 4 -2.97 22.06 -19.31
CA GLY A 4 -1.93 21.04 -19.30
C GLY A 4 -1.35 20.96 -17.90
N LEU A 5 -1.70 19.91 -17.16
CA LEU A 5 -1.10 19.62 -15.85
C LEU A 5 0.41 19.56 -16.03
N LYS A 6 1.14 20.53 -15.45
CA LYS A 6 2.60 20.58 -15.50
C LYS A 6 3.14 19.30 -14.87
N LYS A 7 3.75 18.44 -15.70
CA LYS A 7 4.41 17.22 -15.25
C LYS A 7 5.57 17.60 -14.33
N LYS A 8 5.50 17.24 -13.05
CA LYS A 8 6.68 17.29 -12.16
C LYS A 8 7.69 16.29 -12.73
N SER A 9 8.78 16.76 -13.36
CA SER A 9 9.73 15.89 -14.07
C SER A 9 10.40 14.85 -13.17
N ASN A 10 10.46 15.14 -11.86
CA ASN A 10 11.21 14.35 -10.87
C ASN A 10 10.31 13.54 -9.92
N TYR A 11 9.01 13.42 -10.22
CA TYR A 11 8.11 12.64 -9.37
C TYR A 11 8.35 11.13 -9.56
N LYS A 12 8.83 10.46 -8.50
CA LYS A 12 9.09 9.02 -8.47
C LYS A 12 7.88 8.20 -7.97
N GLY A 13 6.98 8.82 -7.20
CA GLY A 13 5.87 8.12 -6.55
C GLY A 13 6.36 6.96 -5.68
N LEU A 14 5.68 5.82 -5.75
CA LEU A 14 6.04 4.60 -5.01
C LEU A 14 7.15 3.77 -5.68
N ASN A 15 7.72 4.24 -6.79
CA ASN A 15 8.84 3.57 -7.44
C ASN A 15 10.13 3.86 -6.66
N THR A 16 10.28 3.10 -5.58
CA THR A 16 11.40 3.15 -4.64
C THR A 16 12.31 1.95 -4.87
N ASP A 17 13.58 2.02 -4.47
CA ASP A 17 14.52 0.91 -4.56
C ASP A 17 14.27 -0.21 -3.50
N PHE A 18 13.08 -0.23 -2.88
CA PHE A 18 12.68 -1.23 -1.91
C PHE A 18 12.56 -2.61 -2.55
N THR A 19 13.35 -3.56 -2.05
CA THR A 19 13.29 -4.97 -2.44
C THR A 19 12.87 -5.83 -1.25
N PRO A 20 11.72 -6.52 -1.31
CA PRO A 20 11.26 -7.33 -0.19
C PRO A 20 12.16 -8.54 0.07
N SER A 21 12.37 -8.88 1.34
CA SER A 21 13.07 -10.10 1.75
C SER A 21 12.25 -11.37 1.46
N LYS A 22 12.89 -12.53 1.55
CA LYS A 22 12.20 -13.83 1.38
C LYS A 22 11.05 -14.01 2.39
N GLU A 23 11.25 -13.61 3.65
CA GLU A 23 10.22 -13.68 4.69
C GLU A 23 9.05 -12.74 4.39
N GLN A 24 9.35 -11.50 4.01
CA GLN A 24 8.35 -10.51 3.59
C GLN A 24 7.51 -11.02 2.42
N MET A 25 8.13 -11.72 1.48
CA MET A 25 7.42 -12.37 0.37
C MET A 25 6.48 -13.48 0.85
N GLU A 26 6.84 -14.26 1.86
CA GLU A 26 5.94 -15.26 2.44
C GLU A 26 4.74 -14.62 3.15
N TRP A 27 4.95 -13.52 3.90
CA TRP A 27 3.85 -12.75 4.49
C TRP A 27 2.90 -12.21 3.41
N SER A 28 3.45 -11.73 2.29
CA SER A 28 2.67 -11.25 1.15
C SER A 28 1.86 -12.36 0.49
N LYS A 29 2.48 -13.52 0.21
CA LYS A 29 1.81 -14.69 -0.36
C LYS A 29 0.69 -15.18 0.55
N TYR A 30 0.93 -15.21 1.85
CA TYR A 30 -0.08 -15.57 2.83
C TYR A 30 -1.28 -14.64 2.77
N CYS A 31 -1.06 -13.32 2.77
CA CYS A 31 -2.14 -12.34 2.69
C CYS A 31 -2.98 -12.53 1.41
N ILE A 32 -2.33 -12.71 0.26
CA ILE A 32 -2.99 -12.97 -1.04
C ILE A 32 -3.87 -14.23 -0.96
N ARG A 33 -3.31 -15.35 -0.47
CA ARG A 33 -4.04 -16.64 -0.36
C ARG A 33 -5.25 -16.57 0.57
N ASN A 34 -5.25 -15.67 1.55
CA ASN A 34 -6.32 -15.51 2.53
C ASN A 34 -7.26 -14.33 2.21
N ASN A 35 -7.20 -13.77 0.99
CA ASN A 35 -7.99 -12.60 0.58
C ASN A 35 -7.79 -11.37 1.49
N ILE A 36 -6.60 -11.22 2.08
CA ILE A 36 -6.18 -10.05 2.82
C ILE A 36 -5.44 -9.15 1.83
N ARG A 37 -6.10 -8.09 1.39
CA ARG A 37 -5.63 -7.21 0.33
C ARG A 37 -5.15 -5.93 0.98
N ILE A 38 -3.84 -5.73 0.96
CA ILE A 38 -3.15 -4.59 1.57
C ILE A 38 -2.41 -3.85 0.47
N SER A 39 -2.74 -2.57 0.28
CA SER A 39 -2.18 -1.72 -0.76
C SER A 39 -1.93 -0.30 -0.25
N PRO A 40 -1.01 0.45 -0.86
CA PRO A 40 -0.89 1.88 -0.63
C PRO A 40 -2.02 2.63 -1.35
N ALA A 41 -2.61 3.61 -0.69
CA ALA A 41 -3.65 4.49 -1.20
C ALA A 41 -3.21 5.95 -1.07
N PRO A 42 -3.31 6.77 -2.12
CA PRO A 42 -2.94 8.17 -2.03
C PRO A 42 -3.91 8.93 -1.13
N THR A 43 -3.39 9.86 -0.33
CA THR A 43 -4.24 10.74 0.51
C THR A 43 -4.83 11.91 -0.26
N GLN A 44 -4.15 12.31 -1.33
CA GLN A 44 -4.48 13.47 -2.15
C GLN A 44 -4.99 13.02 -3.52
N GLN A 45 -5.98 13.75 -4.05
CA GLN A 45 -6.47 13.55 -5.40
C GLN A 45 -5.51 14.20 -6.40
N GLY A 46 -4.95 13.41 -7.32
CA GLY A 46 -4.06 13.93 -8.36
C GLY A 46 -3.12 12.87 -8.93
N LEU A 47 -2.31 13.26 -9.91
CA LEU A 47 -1.34 12.38 -10.58
C LEU A 47 -0.03 12.20 -9.79
N TYR A 48 0.24 13.09 -8.83
CA TYR A 48 1.52 13.17 -8.12
C TYR A 48 1.38 13.17 -6.58
N PRO A 49 0.74 12.14 -5.99
CA PRO A 49 0.63 12.04 -4.53
C PRO A 49 1.98 11.80 -3.85
N GLU A 50 2.32 12.67 -2.89
CA GLU A 50 3.53 12.54 -2.07
C GLU A 50 3.26 11.79 -0.75
N GLU A 51 1.99 11.79 -0.35
CA GLU A 51 1.49 11.22 0.91
C GLU A 51 0.52 10.08 0.67
N TRP A 52 0.72 9.00 1.40
CA TRP A 52 0.04 7.73 1.21
C TRP A 52 -0.44 7.18 2.54
N ARG A 53 -1.55 6.46 2.51
CA ARG A 53 -2.01 5.61 3.61
C ARG A 53 -1.96 4.17 3.15
N ILE A 54 -1.95 3.23 4.09
CA ILE A 54 -2.09 1.83 3.75
C ILE A 54 -3.58 1.49 3.88
N GLU A 55 -4.17 1.05 2.79
CA GLU A 55 -5.52 0.50 2.79
C GLU A 55 -5.50 -1.01 2.99
N ILE A 56 -6.53 -1.51 3.68
CA ILE A 56 -6.77 -2.94 3.84
C ILE A 56 -8.22 -3.30 3.55
N ARG A 57 -8.38 -4.43 2.87
CA ARG A 57 -9.67 -5.10 2.62
C ARG A 57 -9.53 -6.57 2.96
N ILE A 58 -10.45 -7.08 3.77
CA ILE A 58 -10.42 -8.47 4.25
C ILE A 58 -11.57 -9.25 3.62
N GLY A 59 -11.25 -10.40 3.05
CA GLY A 59 -12.20 -11.29 2.40
C GLY A 59 -12.26 -11.09 0.88
N PRO A 60 -13.11 -11.87 0.18
CA PRO A 60 -13.22 -11.85 -1.26
C PRO A 60 -13.53 -10.44 -1.80
N TYR A 61 -13.03 -10.13 -2.99
CA TYR A 61 -13.29 -8.84 -3.63
C TYR A 61 -14.80 -8.59 -3.77
N LYS A 62 -15.24 -7.40 -3.36
CA LYS A 62 -16.61 -6.92 -3.53
C LYS A 62 -16.57 -5.56 -4.22
N ARG A 63 -17.36 -5.43 -5.29
CA ARG A 63 -17.47 -4.16 -6.01
C ARG A 63 -18.01 -3.07 -5.08
N GLY A 64 -17.30 -1.94 -5.01
CA GLY A 64 -17.69 -0.81 -4.16
C GLY A 64 -17.40 -1.00 -2.66
N GLU A 65 -16.65 -2.02 -2.27
CA GLU A 65 -16.21 -2.15 -0.88
C GLU A 65 -15.35 -0.97 -0.45
N LYS A 66 -15.55 -0.53 0.79
CA LYS A 66 -14.76 0.55 1.37
C LYS A 66 -13.52 -0.04 2.04
N PRO A 67 -12.30 0.41 1.68
CA PRO A 67 -11.11 0.03 2.41
C PRO A 67 -11.12 0.60 3.83
N TYR A 68 -10.50 -0.12 4.75
CA TYR A 68 -10.04 0.48 6.01
C TYR A 68 -8.69 1.12 5.77
N LEU A 69 -8.49 2.33 6.27
CA LEU A 69 -7.24 3.08 6.08
C LEU A 69 -6.44 3.09 7.38
N SER A 70 -5.12 3.01 7.25
CA SER A 70 -4.21 3.29 8.36
C SER A 70 -4.45 4.71 8.89
N PRO A 71 -4.37 4.92 10.23
CA PRO A 71 -4.44 6.27 10.80
C PRO A 71 -3.23 7.11 10.40
N ASN A 72 -2.08 6.46 10.22
CA ASN A 72 -0.81 7.11 9.88
C ASN A 72 -0.73 7.40 8.37
N VAL A 73 -0.04 8.49 8.06
CA VAL A 73 0.34 8.89 6.70
C VAL A 73 1.83 8.61 6.51
N TYR A 74 2.15 8.09 5.35
CA TYR A 74 3.46 7.60 4.95
C TYR A 74 3.93 8.32 3.67
N THR A 75 5.24 8.35 3.45
CA THR A 75 5.85 8.83 2.22
C THR A 75 6.38 7.64 1.42
N ALA A 76 6.87 7.89 0.20
CA ALA A 76 7.53 6.86 -0.59
C ALA A 76 8.67 6.15 0.17
N ASP A 77 9.36 6.87 1.07
CA ASP A 77 10.54 6.35 1.76
C ASP A 77 10.23 5.24 2.76
N ASN A 78 9.06 5.27 3.41
CA ASN A 78 8.73 4.37 4.53
C ASN A 78 7.51 3.47 4.30
N ILE A 79 6.66 3.78 3.31
CA ILE A 79 5.40 3.07 3.12
C ILE A 79 5.58 1.57 2.85
N TRP A 80 6.63 1.18 2.11
CA TRP A 80 6.84 -0.22 1.78
C TRP A 80 7.19 -1.06 3.00
N GLU A 81 8.09 -0.56 3.86
CA GLU A 81 8.44 -1.23 5.10
C GLU A 81 7.21 -1.42 5.99
N GLU A 82 6.42 -0.36 6.16
CA GLU A 82 5.20 -0.37 6.97
C GLU A 82 4.10 -1.26 6.38
N LEU A 83 3.99 -1.31 5.06
CA LEU A 83 3.08 -2.22 4.36
C LEU A 83 3.43 -3.69 4.62
N TYR A 84 4.72 -4.03 4.64
CA TYR A 84 5.16 -5.39 4.98
C TYR A 84 5.04 -5.69 6.48
N ASN A 85 5.25 -4.72 7.37
CA ASN A 85 4.96 -4.86 8.80
C ASN A 85 3.47 -5.17 9.05
N MET A 86 2.57 -4.53 8.30
CA MET A 86 1.15 -4.81 8.37
C MET A 86 0.82 -6.22 7.86
N LYS A 87 1.43 -6.66 6.76
CA LYS A 87 1.30 -8.05 6.27
C LYS A 87 1.80 -9.06 7.29
N LYS A 88 2.92 -8.77 7.95
CA LYS A 88 3.49 -9.59 9.03
C LYS A 88 2.49 -9.75 10.16
N TYR A 89 1.85 -8.69 10.61
CA TYR A 89 0.84 -8.77 11.67
C TYR A 89 -0.27 -9.79 11.34
N TYR A 90 -0.80 -9.81 10.11
CA TYR A 90 -1.81 -10.79 9.71
C TYR A 90 -1.28 -12.21 9.55
N TYR A 91 -0.01 -12.35 9.16
CA TYR A 91 0.68 -13.64 9.13
C TYR A 91 0.85 -14.21 10.55
N ASP A 92 1.39 -13.40 11.47
CA ASP A 92 1.67 -13.77 12.85
C ASP A 92 0.39 -14.08 13.64
N LYS A 93 -0.71 -13.36 13.39
CA LYS A 93 -1.99 -13.56 14.09
C LYS A 93 -2.62 -14.93 13.87
N ARG A 94 -2.12 -15.72 12.91
CA ARG A 94 -2.59 -17.09 12.63
C ARG A 94 -1.58 -18.17 13.03
N THR A 95 -0.30 -17.84 13.12
CA THR A 95 0.75 -18.77 13.52
C THR A 95 1.00 -18.78 15.04
N ARG A 96 0.39 -17.86 15.77
CA ARG A 96 0.23 -17.88 17.24
C ARG A 96 -1.13 -18.43 17.63
#